data_AF-A0A3B6JD75-F1
#
_entry.id   AF-A0A3B6JD75-F1
#
_cell.length_a   1.000
_cell.length_b   1.000
_cell.length_c   1.000
_cell.angle_alpha   90.00
_cell.angle_beta   90.00
_cell.angle_gamma   90.00
#
_symmetry.space_group_name_H-M   'P 1'
#
loop_
_entity.id
_entity.type
_entity.pdbx_description
1 polymer ?
#
loop_
_entity_poly.entity_id
_entity_poly.type
_entity_poly.pdbx_seq_one_letter_code
_entity_poly.pdbx_strand_id
1 'polypeptide(L)'
;MYACVRTQIPCHPLPPFSSSSSSSSSCPRLLALCYLNAPTPPSSFACSSLPLQINHPDSEETLLPCSTADRLLLLAASSPAMAFQSPVSSPFDCLLIDLDDTLYPGNTGIGPALRRNIDEFLVARFGLAADKAAALRADLFRSHGSTLAGLIALGHDVHPDEYHSYVHGRLPYDVIAADPQLAAALQSMPQRKILFTNSDRAHMKRALERLGVDEACFDGVVCFETMNPHLFGEEAEEDEGEAADDVDRPAVVLKPSVHAFVTALRVAGTNPRRTLFLDDSERNIAAGKALGLRTALVGKRARSKEADYALETVGGLRRAIPEIWGGAAADGELQPDHNVEKNKSMRAELDAVIQPTPIQA
;
A
#
# COMPACT_ATOMS: atom_id res chain seq x y z
N MET A 1 30.97 -19.81 -25.56
CA MET A 1 30.40 -19.11 -26.73
C MET A 1 29.00 -19.65 -26.97
N TYR A 2 27.98 -18.96 -26.47
CA TYR A 2 26.59 -19.25 -26.80
C TYR A 2 25.99 -17.95 -27.36
N ALA A 3 25.58 -18.00 -28.62
CA ALA A 3 25.05 -16.87 -29.37
C ALA A 3 23.57 -16.68 -29.02
N CYS A 4 23.22 -15.53 -28.48
CA CYS A 4 21.84 -15.09 -28.30
C CYS A 4 21.35 -14.45 -29.61
N VAL A 5 20.41 -15.11 -30.28
CA VAL A 5 19.73 -14.58 -31.47
C VAL A 5 18.66 -13.62 -30.99
N ARG A 6 18.93 -12.31 -31.08
CA ARG A 6 17.93 -11.25 -30.89
C ARG A 6 17.01 -11.18 -32.11
N THR A 7 15.77 -11.61 -31.96
CA THR A 7 14.68 -11.22 -32.87
C THR A 7 14.28 -9.78 -32.58
N GLN A 8 14.50 -8.88 -33.54
CA GLN A 8 14.03 -7.51 -33.50
C GLN A 8 12.51 -7.49 -33.75
N ILE A 9 11.73 -7.02 -32.79
CA ILE A 9 10.33 -6.66 -32.97
C ILE A 9 10.29 -5.12 -33.16
N PRO A 10 9.64 -4.59 -34.20
CA PRO A 10 9.59 -3.15 -34.44
C PRO A 10 8.70 -2.44 -33.39
N CYS A 11 9.24 -1.39 -32.76
CA CYS A 11 8.49 -0.46 -31.93
C CYS A 11 7.47 0.31 -32.79
N HIS A 12 6.19 0.18 -32.50
CA HIS A 12 5.17 1.07 -33.04
C HIS A 12 5.20 2.43 -32.33
N PRO A 13 5.14 3.57 -33.06
CA PRO A 13 5.03 4.88 -32.45
C PRO A 13 3.64 5.06 -31.81
N LEU A 14 3.60 5.73 -30.66
CA LEU A 14 2.39 6.14 -29.95
C LEU A 14 1.45 6.95 -30.89
N PRO A 15 0.12 6.75 -30.82
CA PRO A 15 -0.82 7.63 -31.53
C PRO A 15 -0.80 9.05 -30.92
N PRO A 16 -1.02 10.10 -31.73
CA PRO A 16 -1.04 11.47 -31.24
C PRO A 16 -2.31 11.74 -30.42
N PHE A 17 -2.13 12.42 -29.27
CA PHE A 17 -3.23 12.98 -28.48
C PHE A 17 -3.89 14.13 -29.24
N SER A 18 -5.15 13.96 -29.65
CA SER A 18 -5.99 15.05 -30.15
C SER A 18 -6.86 15.61 -29.01
N SER A 19 -6.65 16.88 -28.70
CA SER A 19 -7.56 17.70 -27.90
C SER A 19 -8.77 18.13 -28.74
N SER A 20 -9.99 17.81 -28.30
CA SER A 20 -11.18 18.54 -28.75
C SER A 20 -12.28 18.56 -27.69
N SER A 21 -12.55 19.76 -27.21
CA SER A 21 -13.78 20.20 -26.56
C SER A 21 -14.95 20.23 -27.55
N SER A 22 -16.13 19.72 -27.18
CA SER A 22 -17.45 20.39 -27.29
C SER A 22 -18.64 19.44 -27.10
N SER A 23 -19.48 19.77 -26.10
CA SER A 23 -20.96 19.77 -26.06
C SER A 23 -21.81 18.63 -26.64
N SER A 24 -22.63 18.06 -25.73
CA SER A 24 -24.07 17.72 -25.85
C SER A 24 -24.59 16.94 -27.06
N SER A 25 -25.19 15.77 -26.83
CA SER A 25 -26.66 15.58 -26.78
C SER A 25 -27.10 14.12 -26.97
N SER A 26 -28.11 13.74 -26.18
CA SER A 26 -29.20 12.80 -26.49
C SER A 26 -28.93 11.31 -26.77
N CYS A 27 -29.33 10.51 -25.78
CA CYS A 27 -29.92 9.17 -25.93
C CYS A 27 -31.18 9.23 -26.84
N PRO A 28 -31.57 8.16 -27.55
CA PRO A 28 -32.46 7.18 -26.90
C PRO A 28 -32.29 5.70 -27.32
N ARG A 29 -32.62 4.82 -26.34
CA ARG A 29 -33.26 3.49 -26.40
C ARG A 29 -33.37 2.76 -27.75
N LEU A 30 -32.98 1.48 -27.75
CA LEU A 30 -33.84 0.41 -28.29
C LEU A 30 -33.58 -0.95 -27.59
N LEU A 31 -34.66 -1.46 -26.98
CA LEU A 31 -34.86 -2.82 -26.48
C LEU A 31 -35.71 -3.54 -27.55
N ALA A 32 -35.35 -4.75 -27.98
CA ALA A 32 -36.28 -5.86 -28.24
C ALA A 32 -35.62 -7.07 -28.96
N LEU A 33 -35.69 -8.22 -28.26
CA LEU A 33 -36.13 -9.55 -28.71
C LEU A 33 -35.48 -10.26 -29.92
N CYS A 34 -34.93 -11.45 -29.67
CA CYS A 34 -35.38 -12.77 -30.20
C CYS A 34 -34.55 -13.87 -29.49
N TYR A 35 -35.11 -14.65 -28.56
CA TYR A 35 -35.66 -16.02 -28.75
C TYR A 35 -34.84 -16.92 -29.68
N LEU A 36 -34.17 -17.95 -29.14
CA LEU A 36 -34.48 -19.38 -29.36
C LEU A 36 -33.42 -20.33 -28.75
N ASN A 37 -33.93 -21.38 -28.11
CA ASN A 37 -33.37 -22.72 -27.92
C ASN A 37 -32.33 -23.00 -26.82
N ALA A 38 -32.84 -23.55 -25.72
CA ALA A 38 -32.16 -24.49 -24.84
C ALA A 38 -32.35 -25.95 -25.32
N PRO A 39 -31.45 -26.87 -24.95
CA PRO A 39 -31.83 -28.24 -24.63
C PRO A 39 -31.56 -28.59 -23.17
N THR A 40 -32.49 -29.35 -22.61
CA THR A 40 -32.58 -29.92 -21.26
C THR A 40 -31.53 -31.02 -20.97
N PRO A 41 -31.17 -31.26 -19.69
CA PRO A 41 -30.28 -32.36 -19.27
C PRO A 41 -31.07 -33.65 -18.94
N PRO A 42 -30.42 -34.84 -18.91
CA PRO A 42 -31.03 -36.04 -18.37
C PRO A 42 -30.85 -36.15 -16.85
N SER A 43 -31.84 -36.83 -16.28
CA SER A 43 -32.17 -36.99 -14.87
C SER A 43 -31.51 -38.17 -14.16
N SER A 44 -31.62 -38.11 -12.83
CA SER A 44 -31.77 -39.22 -11.86
C SER A 44 -30.51 -39.90 -11.32
N PHE A 45 -30.24 -39.65 -10.03
CA PHE A 45 -30.31 -40.69 -9.00
C PHE A 45 -30.86 -40.07 -7.70
N ALA A 46 -31.84 -40.74 -7.11
CA ALA A 46 -32.47 -40.41 -5.85
C ALA A 46 -31.96 -41.37 -4.77
N CYS A 47 -31.78 -40.90 -3.53
CA CYS A 47 -32.22 -41.68 -2.36
C CYS A 47 -32.34 -40.84 -1.06
N SER A 48 -33.57 -40.87 -0.54
CA SER A 48 -34.02 -40.94 0.86
C SER A 48 -33.53 -39.95 1.93
N SER A 49 -34.56 -39.26 2.43
CA SER A 49 -34.75 -38.54 3.69
C SER A 49 -34.50 -39.32 4.99
N LEU A 50 -34.14 -38.61 6.07
CA LEU A 50 -34.90 -38.51 7.32
C LEU A 50 -34.43 -37.29 8.16
N PRO A 51 -35.30 -36.67 8.98
CA PRO A 51 -35.11 -35.33 9.53
C PRO A 51 -34.63 -35.34 10.99
N LEU A 52 -33.97 -34.26 11.42
CA LEU A 52 -33.92 -33.88 12.83
C LEU A 52 -34.22 -32.39 12.95
N GLN A 53 -35.42 -32.11 13.45
CA GLN A 53 -35.87 -30.78 13.87
C GLN A 53 -35.04 -30.33 15.08
N ILE A 54 -34.46 -29.14 14.98
CA ILE A 54 -34.22 -28.28 16.14
C ILE A 54 -34.87 -26.94 15.83
N ASN A 55 -35.94 -26.65 16.57
CA ASN A 55 -36.60 -25.36 16.60
C ASN A 55 -35.66 -24.31 17.21
N HIS A 56 -35.43 -23.21 16.52
CA HIS A 56 -35.29 -21.89 17.16
C HIS A 56 -35.79 -20.80 16.19
N PRO A 57 -36.36 -19.70 16.74
CA PRO A 57 -37.33 -18.86 16.05
C PRO A 57 -36.69 -17.84 15.12
N ASP A 58 -37.52 -17.37 14.19
CA ASP A 58 -37.30 -16.31 13.22
C ASP A 58 -36.51 -15.12 13.77
N SER A 59 -35.30 -14.97 13.27
CA SER A 59 -34.72 -13.66 12.99
C SER A 59 -34.08 -13.76 11.61
N GLU A 60 -34.78 -13.26 10.58
CA GLU A 60 -34.15 -12.87 9.32
C GLU A 60 -33.13 -11.77 9.62
N GLU A 61 -31.94 -12.17 10.07
CA GLU A 61 -30.76 -11.34 9.93
C GLU A 61 -30.43 -11.36 8.44
N THR A 62 -30.83 -10.28 7.77
CA THR A 62 -30.39 -9.98 6.41
C THR A 62 -28.87 -9.92 6.44
N LEU A 63 -28.23 -11.04 6.09
CA LEU A 63 -26.79 -11.10 5.83
C LEU A 63 -26.51 -10.12 4.69
N LEU A 64 -26.04 -8.94 5.05
CA LEU A 64 -25.48 -7.97 4.13
C LEU A 64 -24.41 -8.69 3.28
N PRO A 65 -24.33 -8.46 1.97
CA PRO A 65 -23.30 -9.06 1.15
C PRO A 65 -21.93 -8.60 1.66
N CYS A 66 -21.22 -9.54 2.29
CA CYS A 66 -19.83 -9.45 2.74
C CYS A 66 -18.97 -8.98 1.56
N SER A 67 -18.28 -7.84 1.70
CA SER A 67 -17.48 -7.26 0.62
C SER A 67 -16.35 -8.22 0.22
N THR A 68 -15.78 -8.08 -0.99
CA THR A 68 -14.62 -8.88 -1.41
C THR A 68 -13.46 -8.76 -0.40
N ALA A 69 -13.30 -7.58 0.23
CA ALA A 69 -12.33 -7.35 1.29
C ALA A 69 -12.64 -8.17 2.56
N ASP A 70 -13.90 -8.24 2.97
CA ASP A 70 -14.32 -9.03 4.12
C ASP A 70 -14.11 -10.54 3.89
N ARG A 71 -14.38 -11.03 2.67
CA ARG A 71 -14.09 -12.43 2.29
C ARG A 71 -12.58 -12.73 2.31
N LEU A 72 -11.76 -11.82 1.76
CA LEU A 72 -10.30 -11.96 1.75
C LEU A 72 -9.69 -11.89 3.16
N LEU A 73 -10.21 -11.02 4.01
CA LEU A 73 -9.83 -10.93 5.43
C LEU A 73 -10.21 -12.20 6.19
N LEU A 74 -11.41 -12.73 5.96
CA LEU A 74 -11.85 -13.99 6.58
C LEU A 74 -10.94 -15.15 6.15
N LEU A 75 -10.57 -15.23 4.87
CA LEU A 75 -9.61 -16.22 4.36
C LEU A 75 -8.22 -16.07 5.01
N ALA A 76 -7.73 -14.84 5.18
CA ALA A 76 -6.45 -14.59 5.87
C ALA A 76 -6.51 -14.97 7.36
N ALA A 77 -7.66 -14.75 8.02
CA ALA A 77 -7.88 -15.09 9.42
C ALA A 77 -8.18 -16.60 9.67
N SER A 78 -8.49 -17.36 8.62
CA SER A 78 -8.85 -18.79 8.70
C SER A 78 -7.66 -19.74 8.67
N SER A 79 -6.44 -19.23 8.47
CA SER A 79 -5.23 -20.05 8.42
C SER A 79 -4.84 -20.51 9.84
N PRO A 80 -4.54 -21.80 10.07
CA PRO A 80 -4.29 -22.37 11.41
C PRO A 80 -3.03 -21.85 12.12
N ALA A 81 -2.32 -20.87 11.54
CA ALA A 81 -1.21 -20.17 12.15
C ALA A 81 -1.68 -19.01 13.07
N MET A 82 -2.60 -19.28 14.01
CA MET A 82 -3.01 -18.32 15.05
C MET A 82 -2.32 -18.68 16.37
N ALA A 83 -1.02 -18.41 16.50
CA ALA A 83 -0.27 -18.88 17.68
C ALA A 83 0.83 -17.94 18.20
N PHE A 84 0.97 -16.71 17.69
CA PHE A 84 1.89 -15.75 18.29
C PHE A 84 1.13 -14.78 19.19
N GLN A 85 1.36 -14.88 20.50
CA GLN A 85 0.96 -13.88 21.49
C GLN A 85 2.21 -13.19 22.00
N SER A 86 2.17 -11.86 22.09
CA SER A 86 3.29 -11.09 22.65
C SER A 86 3.62 -11.58 24.07
N PRO A 87 4.92 -11.73 24.43
CA PRO A 87 5.34 -12.19 25.76
C PRO A 87 5.12 -11.12 26.85
N VAL A 88 4.85 -9.88 26.45
CA VAL A 88 4.46 -8.77 27.35
C VAL A 88 2.97 -8.46 27.22
N SER A 89 2.38 -7.92 28.29
CA SER A 89 1.00 -7.43 28.31
C SER A 89 0.83 -6.23 27.38
N SER A 90 0.74 -6.50 26.07
CA SER A 90 0.58 -5.53 25.00
C SER A 90 -0.74 -5.80 24.25
N PRO A 91 -1.43 -4.76 23.78
CA PRO A 91 -2.54 -4.93 22.85
C PRO A 91 -2.09 -5.37 21.44
N PHE A 92 -0.77 -5.39 21.19
CA PHE A 92 -0.20 -5.75 19.90
C PHE A 92 0.55 -7.07 19.97
N ASP A 93 0.29 -7.96 19.01
CA ASP A 93 1.08 -9.17 18.76
C ASP A 93 2.07 -8.97 17.62
N CYS A 94 1.74 -8.09 16.66
CA CYS A 94 2.54 -7.84 15.46
C CYS A 94 2.63 -6.35 15.12
N LEU A 95 3.76 -5.97 14.52
CA LEU A 95 3.99 -4.68 13.91
C LEU A 95 4.23 -4.87 12.40
N LEU A 96 3.44 -4.20 11.56
CA LEU A 96 3.74 -4.00 10.14
C LEU A 96 4.47 -2.66 10.02
N ILE A 97 5.68 -2.65 9.46
CA ILE A 97 6.55 -1.48 9.46
C ILE A 97 6.97 -1.17 8.03
N ASP A 98 6.56 -0.01 7.52
CA ASP A 98 7.03 0.50 6.25
C ASP A 98 8.50 0.94 6.30
N LEU A 99 9.13 1.03 5.13
CA LEU A 99 10.55 1.37 4.98
C LEU A 99 10.75 2.84 4.60
N ASP A 100 10.28 3.21 3.41
CA ASP A 100 10.60 4.47 2.74
C ASP A 100 9.88 5.62 3.45
N ASP A 101 10.60 6.71 3.73
CA ASP A 101 10.09 7.87 4.48
C ASP A 101 9.57 7.55 5.91
N THR A 102 9.67 6.29 6.35
CA THR A 102 9.23 5.74 7.64
C THR A 102 10.41 5.39 8.54
N LEU A 103 11.27 4.45 8.13
CA LEU A 103 12.49 4.09 8.86
C LEU A 103 13.58 5.15 8.72
N TYR A 104 13.50 5.98 7.70
CA TYR A 104 14.37 7.13 7.52
C TYR A 104 13.54 8.34 7.06
N PRO A 105 13.97 9.58 7.35
CA PRO A 105 13.18 10.76 6.99
C PRO A 105 13.02 10.94 5.47
N GLY A 106 11.83 11.36 5.02
CA GLY A 106 11.58 11.60 3.59
C GLY A 106 12.31 12.79 2.96
N ASN A 107 13.01 13.58 3.76
CA ASN A 107 13.88 14.66 3.28
C ASN A 107 15.34 14.23 3.06
N THR A 108 15.67 12.93 3.13
CA THR A 108 17.02 12.39 2.84
C THR A 108 17.51 12.64 1.42
N GLY A 109 16.60 12.89 0.47
CA GLY A 109 16.92 13.10 -0.94
C GLY A 109 16.78 11.86 -1.82
N ILE A 110 16.43 10.70 -1.24
CA ILE A 110 16.13 9.47 -1.97
C ILE A 110 14.92 9.65 -2.90
N GLY A 111 13.81 10.17 -2.40
CA GLY A 111 12.60 10.41 -3.21
C GLY A 111 12.84 11.28 -4.45
N PRO A 112 13.49 12.47 -4.33
CA PRO A 112 13.90 13.26 -5.49
C PRO A 112 14.83 12.54 -6.46
N ALA A 113 15.78 11.74 -5.97
CA ALA A 113 16.68 10.94 -6.81
C ALA A 113 15.92 9.84 -7.57
N LEU A 114 14.98 9.15 -6.89
CA LEU A 114 14.12 8.15 -7.50
C LEU A 114 13.31 8.74 -8.66
N ARG A 115 12.67 9.90 -8.44
CA ARG A 115 11.91 10.59 -9.50
C ARG A 115 12.76 10.90 -10.73
N ARG A 116 14.00 11.38 -10.53
CA ARG A 116 14.95 11.61 -11.64
C ARG A 116 15.31 10.31 -12.35
N ASN A 117 15.61 9.25 -11.60
CA ASN A 117 15.96 7.96 -12.20
C ASN A 117 14.81 7.37 -13.02
N ILE A 118 13.56 7.55 -12.58
CA ILE A 118 12.37 7.14 -13.34
C ILE A 118 12.21 8.00 -14.60
N ASP A 119 12.39 9.32 -14.52
CA ASP A 119 12.33 10.21 -15.69
C ASP A 119 13.38 9.80 -16.74
N GLU A 120 14.62 9.54 -16.30
CA GLU A 120 15.69 9.03 -17.16
C GLU A 120 15.38 7.65 -17.75
N PHE A 121 14.73 6.76 -16.99
CA PHE A 121 14.31 5.45 -17.50
C PHE A 121 13.32 5.63 -18.65
N LEU A 122 12.34 6.51 -18.47
CA LEU A 122 11.32 6.77 -19.48
C LEU A 122 11.94 7.40 -20.75
N VAL A 123 12.90 8.32 -20.60
CA VAL A 123 13.66 8.87 -21.73
C VAL A 123 14.44 7.78 -22.45
N ALA A 124 15.18 6.95 -21.71
CA ALA A 124 16.06 5.93 -22.29
C ALA A 124 15.28 4.78 -22.96
N ARG A 125 14.22 4.28 -22.31
CA ARG A 125 13.44 3.13 -22.77
C ARG A 125 12.46 3.48 -23.89
N PHE A 126 11.85 4.67 -23.83
CA PHE A 126 10.77 5.06 -24.75
C PHE A 126 11.13 6.23 -25.68
N GLY A 127 12.36 6.77 -25.59
CA GLY A 127 12.83 7.86 -26.46
C GLY A 127 12.07 9.18 -26.24
N LEU A 128 11.50 9.38 -25.06
CA LEU A 128 10.71 10.57 -24.73
C LEU A 128 11.59 11.80 -24.53
N ALA A 129 11.05 12.97 -24.83
CA ALA A 129 11.62 14.23 -24.35
C ALA A 129 11.49 14.31 -22.81
N ALA A 130 12.44 14.98 -22.14
CA ALA A 130 12.54 14.99 -20.68
C ALA A 130 11.28 15.55 -19.98
N ASP A 131 10.67 16.58 -20.55
CA ASP A 131 9.42 17.17 -20.06
C ASP A 131 8.24 16.19 -20.17
N LYS A 132 8.15 15.46 -21.28
CA LYS A 132 7.13 14.42 -21.49
C LYS A 132 7.31 13.22 -20.57
N ALA A 133 8.55 12.82 -20.30
CA ALA A 133 8.87 11.77 -19.33
C ALA A 133 8.39 12.14 -17.93
N ALA A 134 8.69 13.37 -17.49
CA ALA A 134 8.26 13.87 -16.18
C ALA A 134 6.73 13.96 -16.05
N ALA A 135 6.04 14.39 -17.11
CA ALA A 135 4.58 14.42 -17.17
C ALA A 135 3.99 13.00 -17.08
N LEU A 136 4.50 12.07 -17.91
CA LEU A 136 4.07 10.67 -17.90
C LEU A 136 4.28 10.01 -16.53
N ARG A 137 5.45 10.20 -15.90
CA ARG A 137 5.70 9.70 -14.53
C ARG A 137 4.64 10.19 -13.56
N ALA A 138 4.35 11.49 -13.57
CA ALA A 138 3.37 12.08 -12.66
C ALA A 138 1.95 11.55 -12.90
N ASP A 139 1.57 11.36 -14.16
CA ASP A 139 0.25 10.85 -14.54
C ASP A 139 0.08 9.38 -14.16
N LEU A 140 1.07 8.53 -14.46
CA LEU A 140 1.06 7.12 -14.07
C LEU A 140 1.06 6.95 -12.54
N PHE A 141 1.86 7.75 -11.83
CA PHE A 141 1.85 7.72 -10.36
C PHE A 141 0.48 8.12 -9.79
N ARG A 142 -0.16 9.16 -10.34
CA ARG A 142 -1.48 9.60 -9.87
C ARG A 142 -2.57 8.56 -10.11
N SER A 143 -2.52 7.88 -11.25
CA SER A 143 -3.57 6.95 -11.70
C SER A 143 -3.37 5.52 -11.20
N HIS A 144 -2.13 5.06 -11.05
CA HIS A 144 -1.80 3.67 -10.74
C HIS A 144 -0.97 3.49 -9.46
N GLY A 145 -0.61 4.58 -8.77
CA GLY A 145 0.17 4.53 -7.53
C GLY A 145 1.67 4.29 -7.72
N SER A 146 2.11 3.81 -8.89
CA SER A 146 3.51 3.79 -9.30
C SER A 146 3.64 3.90 -10.81
N THR A 147 4.81 4.33 -11.28
CA THR A 147 5.09 4.39 -12.72
C THR A 147 5.20 3.00 -13.34
N LEU A 148 5.83 2.03 -12.66
CA LEU A 148 5.92 0.65 -13.15
C LEU A 148 4.52 0.02 -13.33
N ALA A 149 3.65 0.17 -12.32
CA ALA A 149 2.27 -0.32 -12.40
C ALA A 149 1.52 0.26 -13.61
N GLY A 150 1.65 1.58 -13.81
CA GLY A 150 1.05 2.24 -14.96
C GLY A 150 1.64 1.79 -16.31
N LEU A 151 2.94 1.54 -16.39
CA LEU A 151 3.57 1.05 -17.62
C LEU A 151 3.06 -0.36 -17.98
N ILE A 152 3.03 -1.27 -17.01
CA ILE A 152 2.54 -2.65 -17.21
C ILE A 152 1.06 -2.64 -17.56
N ALA A 153 0.23 -1.85 -16.87
CA ALA A 153 -1.21 -1.74 -17.15
C ALA A 153 -1.51 -1.22 -18.55
N LEU A 154 -0.64 -0.37 -19.11
CA LEU A 154 -0.75 0.11 -20.49
C LEU A 154 -0.20 -0.89 -21.54
N GLY A 155 0.23 -2.08 -21.12
CA GLY A 155 0.76 -3.13 -21.99
C GLY A 155 2.22 -2.91 -22.42
N HIS A 156 2.98 -2.07 -21.73
CA HIS A 156 4.41 -1.93 -22.00
C HIS A 156 5.20 -3.13 -21.47
N ASP A 157 6.04 -3.71 -22.33
CA ASP A 157 6.97 -4.77 -21.98
C ASP A 157 8.15 -4.21 -21.17
N VAL A 158 7.95 -4.12 -19.86
CA VAL A 158 8.92 -3.66 -18.87
C VAL A 158 8.96 -4.66 -17.73
N HIS A 159 10.04 -5.43 -17.66
CA HIS A 159 10.25 -6.37 -16.56
C HIS A 159 10.57 -5.61 -15.26
N PRO A 160 10.00 -6.00 -14.10
CA PRO A 160 10.27 -5.33 -12.83
C PRO A 160 11.75 -5.28 -12.45
N ASP A 161 12.52 -6.34 -12.69
CA ASP A 161 13.97 -6.34 -12.37
C ASP A 161 14.75 -5.33 -13.23
N GLU A 162 14.44 -5.21 -14.53
CA GLU A 162 15.06 -4.21 -15.40
C GLU A 162 14.77 -2.80 -14.87
N TYR A 163 13.50 -2.57 -14.52
CA TYR A 163 13.04 -1.29 -14.00
C TYR A 163 13.70 -0.95 -12.65
N HIS A 164 13.60 -1.81 -11.65
CA HIS A 164 14.14 -1.58 -10.30
C HIS A 164 15.67 -1.49 -10.30
N SER A 165 16.37 -2.33 -11.07
CA SER A 165 17.83 -2.20 -11.23
C SER A 165 18.19 -0.81 -11.77
N TYR A 166 17.41 -0.27 -12.71
CA TYR A 166 17.65 1.07 -13.24
C TYR A 166 17.27 2.18 -12.24
N VAL A 167 16.09 2.10 -11.62
CA VAL A 167 15.58 3.22 -10.80
C VAL A 167 16.09 3.20 -9.37
N HIS A 168 16.14 2.03 -8.72
CA HIS A 168 16.64 1.86 -7.36
C HIS A 168 18.14 1.53 -7.30
N GLY A 169 18.67 0.80 -8.30
CA GLY A 169 20.10 0.45 -8.34
C GLY A 169 21.01 1.68 -8.39
N ARG A 170 20.53 2.80 -8.96
CA ARG A 170 21.26 4.07 -9.13
C ARG A 170 20.96 5.11 -8.03
N LEU A 171 20.28 4.74 -6.94
CA LEU A 171 20.01 5.68 -5.85
C LEU A 171 21.28 6.01 -5.04
N PRO A 172 21.38 7.24 -4.49
CA PRO A 172 22.53 7.67 -3.70
C PRO A 172 22.40 7.23 -2.24
N TYR A 173 22.51 5.92 -1.95
CA TYR A 173 22.28 5.36 -0.61
C TYR A 173 23.16 5.94 0.49
N ASP A 174 24.30 6.55 0.17
CA ASP A 174 25.17 7.19 1.16
C ASP A 174 24.50 8.36 1.91
N VAL A 175 23.42 8.94 1.36
CA VAL A 175 22.63 9.98 2.03
C VAL A 175 21.79 9.45 3.19
N ILE A 176 21.52 8.13 3.22
CA ILE A 176 20.89 7.48 4.35
C ILE A 176 21.98 7.26 5.41
N ALA A 177 21.83 7.96 6.54
CA ALA A 177 22.70 7.84 7.69
C ALA A 177 22.30 6.63 8.54
N ALA A 178 23.29 5.99 9.18
CA ALA A 178 23.02 4.97 10.18
C ALA A 178 22.24 5.58 11.36
N ASP A 179 21.30 4.83 11.90
CA ASP A 179 20.50 5.24 13.06
C ASP A 179 20.55 4.16 14.15
N PRO A 180 21.54 4.24 15.06
CA PRO A 180 21.65 3.29 16.17
C PRO A 180 20.45 3.34 17.12
N GLN A 181 19.74 4.47 17.22
CA GLN A 181 18.57 4.59 18.08
C GLN A 181 17.39 3.84 17.48
N LEU A 182 17.18 3.95 16.17
CA LEU A 182 16.21 3.15 15.43
C LEU A 182 16.51 1.66 15.56
N ALA A 183 17.76 1.25 15.31
CA ALA A 183 18.16 -0.15 15.39
C ALA A 183 17.90 -0.73 16.79
N ALA A 184 18.28 -0.01 17.85
CA ALA A 184 18.01 -0.41 19.22
C ALA A 184 16.50 -0.45 19.53
N ALA A 185 15.71 0.51 19.00
CA ALA A 185 14.27 0.52 19.18
C ALA A 185 13.64 -0.74 18.58
N LEU A 186 13.93 -1.05 17.30
CA LEU A 186 13.43 -2.23 16.60
C LEU A 186 13.80 -3.54 17.31
N GLN A 187 15.06 -3.66 17.75
CA GLN A 187 15.54 -4.83 18.51
C GLN A 187 14.83 -4.99 19.84
N SER A 188 14.48 -3.88 20.51
CA SER A 188 13.84 -3.93 21.82
C SER A 188 12.34 -4.27 21.77
N MET A 189 11.70 -4.27 20.61
CA MET A 189 10.27 -4.54 20.47
C MET A 189 10.00 -6.05 20.61
N PRO A 190 9.18 -6.49 21.57
CA PRO A 190 8.92 -7.92 21.81
C PRO A 190 7.92 -8.54 20.83
N GLN A 191 7.20 -7.74 20.05
CA GLN A 191 6.23 -8.20 19.05
C GLN A 191 6.92 -8.81 17.84
N ARG A 192 6.17 -9.64 17.11
CA ARG A 192 6.53 -10.00 15.74
C ARG A 192 6.61 -8.74 14.87
N LYS A 193 7.62 -8.65 14.00
CA LYS A 193 7.84 -7.49 13.11
C LYS A 193 7.87 -7.95 11.67
N ILE A 194 7.01 -7.38 10.83
CA ILE A 194 7.00 -7.61 9.38
C ILE A 194 7.36 -6.29 8.69
N LEU A 195 8.43 -6.30 7.90
CA LEU A 195 8.73 -5.16 7.02
C LEU A 195 7.74 -5.17 5.85
N PHE A 196 6.99 -4.09 5.64
CA PHE A 196 5.95 -4.01 4.64
C PHE A 196 6.14 -2.80 3.72
N THR A 197 6.82 -3.00 2.60
CA THR A 197 7.23 -1.95 1.65
C THR A 197 6.67 -2.17 0.24
N ASN A 198 6.44 -1.07 -0.49
CA ASN A 198 6.14 -1.10 -1.92
C ASN A 198 7.39 -1.29 -2.79
N SER A 199 8.59 -1.16 -2.21
CA SER A 199 9.87 -1.26 -2.90
C SER A 199 10.31 -2.71 -3.09
N ASP A 200 11.24 -2.95 -4.01
CA ASP A 200 11.84 -4.26 -4.24
C ASP A 200 12.82 -4.65 -3.13
N ARG A 201 13.12 -5.95 -3.06
CA ARG A 201 13.98 -6.53 -2.04
C ARG A 201 15.41 -6.00 -2.11
N ALA A 202 15.95 -5.68 -3.29
CA ALA A 202 17.31 -5.17 -3.40
C ALA A 202 17.40 -3.73 -2.85
N HIS A 203 16.41 -2.88 -3.13
CA HIS A 203 16.30 -1.56 -2.50
C HIS A 203 16.21 -1.67 -0.97
N MET A 204 15.30 -2.52 -0.48
CA MET A 204 15.09 -2.75 0.96
C MET A 204 16.40 -3.11 1.67
N LYS A 205 17.14 -4.09 1.15
CA LYS A 205 18.40 -4.53 1.76
C LYS A 205 19.43 -3.41 1.85
N ARG A 206 19.58 -2.61 0.78
CA ARG A 206 20.52 -1.48 0.76
C ARG A 206 20.11 -0.40 1.76
N ALA A 207 18.83 -0.08 1.87
CA ALA A 207 18.35 0.89 2.85
C ALA A 207 18.59 0.43 4.30
N LEU A 208 18.29 -0.84 4.62
CA LEU A 208 18.55 -1.43 5.94
C LEU A 208 20.04 -1.45 6.29
N GLU A 209 20.90 -1.83 5.34
CA GLU A 209 22.36 -1.82 5.50
C GLU A 209 22.85 -0.41 5.86
N ARG A 210 22.36 0.62 5.15
CA ARG A 210 22.71 2.03 5.45
C ARG A 210 22.23 2.49 6.82
N LEU A 211 21.05 2.05 7.24
CA LEU A 211 20.50 2.37 8.55
C LEU A 211 21.24 1.66 9.69
N GLY A 212 22.04 0.63 9.40
CA GLY A 212 22.64 -0.23 10.41
C GLY A 212 21.62 -1.13 11.09
N VAL A 213 20.54 -1.49 10.38
CA VAL A 213 19.47 -2.38 10.87
C VAL A 213 19.65 -3.74 10.19
N ASP A 214 19.81 -4.78 10.99
CA ASP A 214 19.85 -6.16 10.49
C ASP A 214 18.46 -6.57 10.00
N GLU A 215 18.37 -7.21 8.82
CA GLU A 215 17.12 -7.79 8.31
C GLU A 215 16.53 -8.79 9.31
N ALA A 216 17.37 -9.46 10.12
CA ALA A 216 16.94 -10.38 11.19
C ALA A 216 16.15 -9.70 12.32
N CYS A 217 16.08 -8.36 12.35
CA CYS A 217 15.15 -7.65 13.24
C CYS A 217 13.68 -7.87 12.83
N PHE A 218 13.42 -8.38 11.62
CA PHE A 218 12.09 -8.66 11.11
C PHE A 218 11.88 -10.17 10.96
N ASP A 219 10.73 -10.65 11.45
CA ASP A 219 10.29 -12.05 11.36
C ASP A 219 9.69 -12.39 9.98
N GLY A 220 9.57 -11.40 9.10
CA GLY A 220 9.07 -11.55 7.75
C GLY A 220 9.14 -10.25 6.96
N VAL A 221 9.05 -10.38 5.64
CA VAL A 221 9.12 -9.25 4.70
C VAL A 221 8.01 -9.41 3.67
N VAL A 222 7.27 -8.34 3.46
CA VAL A 222 6.35 -8.15 2.33
C VAL A 222 6.88 -6.98 1.52
N CYS A 223 7.49 -7.31 0.38
CA CYS A 223 8.07 -6.38 -0.58
C CYS A 223 7.40 -6.52 -1.95
N PHE A 224 7.85 -5.78 -2.96
CA PHE A 224 7.31 -5.83 -4.31
C PHE A 224 7.16 -7.26 -4.83
N GLU A 225 8.20 -8.09 -4.69
CA GLU A 225 8.25 -9.47 -5.17
C GLU A 225 7.25 -10.36 -4.43
N THR A 226 7.14 -10.20 -3.10
CA THR A 226 6.16 -10.94 -2.28
C THR A 226 4.72 -10.63 -2.69
N MET A 227 4.44 -9.38 -3.08
CA MET A 227 3.11 -8.96 -3.51
C MET A 227 2.81 -9.31 -4.97
N ASN A 228 3.84 -9.51 -5.80
CA ASN A 228 3.72 -9.67 -7.24
C ASN A 228 4.46 -10.91 -7.78
N PRO A 229 4.31 -12.11 -7.20
CA PRO A 229 5.04 -13.31 -7.64
C PRO A 229 4.72 -13.68 -9.11
N HIS A 230 3.51 -13.35 -9.57
CA HIS A 230 3.05 -13.57 -10.94
C HIS A 230 3.85 -12.79 -12.00
N LEU A 231 4.67 -11.80 -11.61
CA LEU A 231 5.54 -11.05 -12.53
C LEU A 231 6.92 -11.70 -12.74
N PHE A 232 7.27 -12.73 -11.96
CA PHE A 232 8.63 -13.33 -11.94
C PHE A 232 8.68 -14.79 -12.38
N GLY A 233 7.53 -15.39 -12.73
CA GLY A 233 7.43 -16.66 -13.45
C GLY A 233 8.36 -17.80 -13.00
N GLU A 234 7.96 -18.55 -11.95
CA GLU A 234 8.31 -19.97 -11.70
C GLU A 234 7.56 -20.59 -10.49
N GLU A 235 6.71 -19.84 -9.77
CA GLU A 235 5.86 -20.35 -8.65
C GLU A 235 4.39 -19.89 -8.75
N ALA A 236 3.79 -19.92 -9.94
CA ALA A 236 2.34 -20.03 -10.00
C ALA A 236 2.00 -21.50 -9.70
N GLU A 237 2.08 -21.89 -8.42
CA GLU A 237 1.55 -23.18 -8.00
C GLU A 237 0.14 -23.32 -8.57
N GLU A 238 -0.06 -24.42 -9.27
CA GLU A 238 -1.29 -24.86 -9.88
C GLU A 238 -2.34 -25.01 -8.76
N ASP A 239 -3.03 -23.93 -8.42
CA ASP A 239 -4.39 -24.04 -7.89
C ASP A 239 -5.26 -24.41 -9.10
N GLU A 240 -5.28 -25.72 -9.40
CA GLU A 240 -6.17 -26.33 -10.40
C GLU A 240 -7.63 -26.16 -9.94
N GLY A 241 -8.14 -24.95 -10.13
CA GLY A 241 -9.50 -24.56 -9.79
C GLY A 241 -9.87 -23.29 -10.56
N GLU A 242 -10.46 -23.50 -11.74
CA GLU A 242 -11.01 -22.46 -12.63
C GLU A 242 -9.98 -21.60 -13.37
N ALA A 243 -9.35 -22.21 -14.38
CA ALA A 243 -8.92 -21.48 -15.57
C ALA A 243 -10.17 -20.95 -16.31
N ALA A 244 -10.71 -19.83 -15.82
CA ALA A 244 -11.58 -18.99 -16.63
C ALA A 244 -10.69 -18.32 -17.69
N ASP A 245 -11.04 -18.55 -18.96
CA ASP A 245 -10.67 -17.69 -20.08
C ASP A 245 -11.07 -16.25 -19.69
N ASP A 246 -10.14 -15.44 -19.19
CA ASP A 246 -10.41 -14.04 -18.88
C ASP A 246 -9.24 -13.13 -19.30
N VAL A 247 -9.62 -12.03 -19.92
CA VAL A 247 -8.78 -11.05 -20.60
C VAL A 247 -8.23 -10.08 -19.55
N ASP A 248 -7.31 -10.51 -18.67
CA ASP A 248 -6.59 -9.59 -17.76
C ASP A 248 -5.40 -10.26 -17.05
N ARG A 249 -4.16 -10.01 -17.50
CA ARG A 249 -2.91 -10.23 -16.73
C ARG A 249 -1.99 -9.03 -17.00
N PRO A 250 -1.25 -8.43 -16.04
CA PRO A 250 -1.30 -8.51 -14.58
C PRO A 250 -1.43 -7.13 -13.89
N ALA A 251 -2.32 -6.98 -12.92
CA ALA A 251 -2.33 -5.79 -12.07
C ALA A 251 -1.17 -5.84 -11.07
N VAL A 252 -0.30 -4.83 -11.10
CA VAL A 252 0.73 -4.64 -10.05
C VAL A 252 0.05 -4.30 -8.73
N VAL A 253 0.32 -5.09 -7.71
CA VAL A 253 -0.20 -4.97 -6.34
C VAL A 253 0.79 -4.19 -5.48
N LEU A 254 0.32 -3.08 -4.91
CA LEU A 254 1.04 -2.21 -3.97
C LEU A 254 0.10 -1.71 -2.89
N LYS A 255 0.62 -1.23 -1.76
CA LYS A 255 -0.14 -0.36 -0.85
C LYS A 255 -0.64 0.86 -1.62
N PRO A 256 -1.91 1.30 -1.44
CA PRO A 256 -2.85 0.92 -0.38
C PRO A 256 -3.86 -0.18 -0.77
N SER A 257 -3.59 -1.01 -1.78
CA SER A 257 -4.55 -2.03 -2.23
C SER A 257 -4.86 -3.07 -1.15
N VAL A 258 -6.11 -3.55 -1.12
CA VAL A 258 -6.54 -4.60 -0.18
C VAL A 258 -5.69 -5.87 -0.32
N HIS A 259 -5.32 -6.24 -1.55
CA HIS A 259 -4.47 -7.41 -1.81
C HIS A 259 -3.09 -7.29 -1.15
N ALA A 260 -2.47 -6.12 -1.18
CA ALA A 260 -1.19 -5.89 -0.50
C ALA A 260 -1.30 -6.14 1.01
N PHE A 261 -2.34 -5.62 1.66
CA PHE A 261 -2.58 -5.83 3.10
C PHE A 261 -2.95 -7.27 3.43
N VAL A 262 -3.73 -7.95 2.58
CA VAL A 262 -4.05 -9.38 2.76
C VAL A 262 -2.77 -10.22 2.72
N THR A 263 -1.87 -9.95 1.78
CA THR A 263 -0.54 -10.59 1.73
C THR A 263 0.25 -10.32 3.01
N ALA A 264 0.29 -9.06 3.48
CA ALA A 264 0.97 -8.70 4.73
C ALA A 264 0.39 -9.42 5.96
N LEU A 265 -0.94 -9.51 6.06
CA LEU A 265 -1.62 -10.21 7.16
C LEU A 265 -1.39 -11.72 7.14
N ARG A 266 -1.35 -12.34 5.95
CA ARG A 266 -1.00 -13.77 5.80
C ARG A 266 0.43 -14.04 6.27
N VAL A 267 1.39 -13.21 5.87
CA VAL A 267 2.79 -13.33 6.32
C VAL A 267 2.92 -13.06 7.83
N ALA A 268 2.17 -12.09 8.35
CA ALA A 268 2.14 -11.79 9.78
C ALA A 268 1.56 -12.93 10.62
N GLY A 269 0.54 -13.64 10.13
CA GLY A 269 -0.11 -14.73 10.86
C GLY A 269 -0.76 -14.25 12.17
N THR A 270 -1.26 -13.00 12.21
CA THR A 270 -1.84 -12.39 13.41
C THR A 270 -3.20 -11.75 13.14
N ASN A 271 -3.96 -11.53 14.21
CA ASN A 271 -5.26 -10.86 14.13
C ASN A 271 -5.06 -9.39 13.75
N PRO A 272 -5.74 -8.86 12.70
CA PRO A 272 -5.61 -7.46 12.29
C PRO A 272 -5.81 -6.47 13.45
N ARG A 273 -6.77 -6.73 14.35
CA ARG A 273 -7.06 -5.86 15.51
C ARG A 273 -5.94 -5.83 16.56
N ARG A 274 -5.05 -6.83 16.54
CA ARG A 274 -3.85 -6.93 17.40
C ARG A 274 -2.57 -6.64 16.62
N THR A 275 -2.69 -6.01 15.44
CA THR A 275 -1.56 -5.61 14.60
C THR A 275 -1.51 -4.08 14.49
N LEU A 276 -0.34 -3.50 14.76
CA LEU A 276 -0.06 -2.08 14.56
C LEU A 276 0.65 -1.88 13.22
N PHE A 277 0.17 -0.95 12.40
CA PHE A 277 0.77 -0.59 11.13
C PHE A 277 1.39 0.81 11.17
N LEU A 278 2.68 0.91 10.84
CA LEU A 278 3.47 2.13 10.81
C LEU A 278 3.81 2.46 9.36
N ASP A 279 3.39 3.64 8.90
CA ASP A 279 3.59 4.12 7.53
C ASP A 279 3.51 5.66 7.51
N ASP A 280 4.20 6.31 6.58
CA ASP A 280 4.19 7.76 6.40
C ASP A 280 3.01 8.25 5.54
N SER A 281 2.42 7.36 4.74
CA SER A 281 1.35 7.68 3.80
C SER A 281 -0.03 7.57 4.47
N GLU A 282 -0.73 8.71 4.54
CA GLU A 282 -2.11 8.78 5.02
C GLU A 282 -3.05 7.83 4.26
N ARG A 283 -2.80 7.60 2.97
CA ARG A 283 -3.61 6.66 2.16
C ARG A 283 -3.40 5.21 2.60
N ASN A 284 -2.17 4.84 2.89
CA ASN A 284 -1.85 3.50 3.39
C ASN A 284 -2.45 3.32 4.79
N ILE A 285 -2.27 4.31 5.67
CA ILE A 285 -2.85 4.32 7.02
C ILE A 285 -4.37 4.17 6.98
N ALA A 286 -5.07 4.94 6.14
CA ALA A 286 -6.52 4.83 5.99
C ALA A 286 -6.96 3.42 5.52
N ALA A 287 -6.25 2.83 4.56
CA ALA A 287 -6.54 1.47 4.09
C ALA A 287 -6.30 0.42 5.18
N GLY A 288 -5.19 0.51 5.90
CA GLY A 288 -4.92 -0.39 7.03
C GLY A 288 -5.99 -0.28 8.12
N LYS A 289 -6.39 0.95 8.45
CA LYS A 289 -7.45 1.24 9.42
C LYS A 289 -8.79 0.61 9.01
N ALA A 290 -9.15 0.73 7.73
CA ALA A 290 -10.37 0.14 7.18
C ALA A 290 -10.40 -1.40 7.28
N LEU A 291 -9.23 -2.04 7.27
CA LEU A 291 -9.07 -3.49 7.46
C LEU A 291 -8.98 -3.91 8.95
N GLY A 292 -9.18 -2.96 9.87
CA GLY A 292 -9.20 -3.21 11.31
C GLY A 292 -7.83 -3.18 12.00
N LEU A 293 -6.78 -2.75 11.30
CA LEU A 293 -5.46 -2.53 11.91
C LEU A 293 -5.52 -1.34 12.88
N ARG A 294 -4.68 -1.40 13.92
CA ARG A 294 -4.28 -0.19 14.65
C ARG A 294 -3.20 0.51 13.83
N THR A 295 -3.16 1.83 13.84
CA THR A 295 -2.33 2.58 12.88
C THR A 295 -1.54 3.70 13.52
N ALA A 296 -0.31 3.92 13.05
CA ALA A 296 0.56 4.99 13.49
C ALA A 296 1.17 5.71 12.28
N LEU A 297 0.79 6.98 12.10
CA LEU A 297 1.29 7.82 11.03
C LEU A 297 2.66 8.40 11.40
N VAL A 298 3.70 8.02 10.64
CA VAL A 298 5.08 8.48 10.86
C VAL A 298 5.34 9.79 10.11
N GLY A 299 6.28 10.61 10.60
CA GLY A 299 6.60 11.92 10.01
C GLY A 299 5.63 13.05 10.38
N LYS A 300 4.69 12.82 11.31
CA LYS A 300 3.67 13.80 11.71
C LYS A 300 3.64 13.99 13.23
N ARG A 301 3.34 15.23 13.66
CA ARG A 301 3.19 15.59 15.09
C ARG A 301 1.79 15.34 15.64
N ALA A 302 0.79 15.41 14.78
CA ALA A 302 -0.62 15.33 15.16
C ALA A 302 -1.28 14.15 14.47
N ARG A 303 -2.23 13.52 15.17
CA ARG A 303 -3.05 12.43 14.64
C ARG A 303 -4.00 12.96 13.58
N SER A 304 -4.20 12.18 12.52
CA SER A 304 -5.32 12.37 11.60
C SER A 304 -6.54 11.58 12.10
N LYS A 305 -7.68 11.67 11.41
CA LYS A 305 -8.86 10.85 11.75
C LYS A 305 -8.61 9.37 11.47
N GLU A 306 -7.71 9.11 10.55
CA GLU A 306 -7.39 7.81 9.98
C GLU A 306 -6.27 7.09 10.75
N ALA A 307 -5.54 7.81 11.63
CA ALA A 307 -4.40 7.30 12.38
C ALA A 307 -4.70 7.25 13.90
N ASP A 308 -4.52 6.10 14.54
CA ASP A 308 -4.67 5.97 16.00
C ASP A 308 -3.56 6.72 16.76
N TYR A 309 -2.37 6.76 16.15
CA TYR A 309 -1.18 7.39 16.69
C TYR A 309 -0.48 8.24 15.63
N ALA A 310 0.34 9.19 16.08
CA ALA A 310 1.25 9.95 15.22
C ALA A 310 2.58 10.15 15.93
N LEU A 311 3.66 10.09 15.17
CA LEU A 311 5.01 10.28 15.66
C LEU A 311 5.89 10.86 14.56
N GLU A 312 6.88 11.67 14.94
CA GLU A 312 7.79 12.27 13.96
C GLU A 312 8.77 11.25 13.37
N THR A 313 9.25 10.33 14.20
CA THR A 313 10.19 9.27 13.81
C THR A 313 9.91 8.01 14.60
N VAL A 314 10.28 6.85 14.04
CA VAL A 314 10.15 5.54 14.71
C VAL A 314 10.91 5.48 16.04
N GLY A 315 12.02 6.22 16.18
CA GLY A 315 12.74 6.36 17.46
C GLY A 315 11.88 6.93 18.61
N GLY A 316 10.81 7.67 18.28
CA GLY A 316 9.84 8.20 19.24
C GLY A 316 8.80 7.19 19.74
N LEU A 317 8.77 5.95 19.23
CA LEU A 317 7.73 4.96 19.53
C LEU A 317 7.56 4.69 21.02
N ARG A 318 8.65 4.54 21.78
CA ARG A 318 8.57 4.26 23.22
C ARG A 318 7.80 5.34 23.99
N ARG A 319 7.88 6.59 23.53
CA ARG A 319 7.13 7.70 24.13
C ARG A 319 5.70 7.78 23.61
N ALA A 320 5.50 7.59 22.30
CA ALA A 320 4.21 7.76 21.66
C ALA A 320 3.24 6.58 21.92
N ILE A 321 3.79 5.36 22.03
CA ILE A 321 3.07 4.09 22.11
C ILE A 321 3.78 3.16 23.13
N PRO A 322 3.80 3.52 24.43
CA PRO A 322 4.47 2.72 25.46
C PRO A 322 3.88 1.31 25.61
N GLU A 323 2.64 1.08 25.15
CA GLU A 323 1.95 -0.21 25.24
C GLU A 323 2.64 -1.30 24.40
N ILE A 324 3.49 -0.94 23.42
CA ILE A 324 4.38 -1.87 22.72
C ILE A 324 5.30 -2.60 23.72
N TRP A 325 5.74 -1.94 24.78
CA TRP A 325 6.61 -2.54 25.81
C TRP A 325 5.87 -2.95 27.08
N GLY A 326 4.53 -3.04 27.03
CA GLY A 326 3.71 -3.35 28.20
C GLY A 326 3.60 -2.21 29.23
N GLY A 327 3.98 -0.98 28.85
CA GLY A 327 3.67 0.20 29.65
C GLY A 327 2.16 0.51 29.61
N ALA A 328 1.64 1.16 30.65
CA ALA A 328 0.30 1.75 30.60
C ALA A 328 0.23 2.77 29.46
N ALA A 329 -0.89 2.80 28.73
CA ALA A 329 -1.16 3.90 27.81
C ALA A 329 -1.02 5.20 28.60
N ALA A 330 -0.33 6.19 28.03
CA ALA A 330 -0.35 7.51 28.65
C ALA A 330 -1.78 8.03 28.50
N ASP A 331 -2.57 7.97 29.58
CA ASP A 331 -3.85 8.66 29.73
C ASP A 331 -3.58 10.17 29.73
N GLY A 332 -3.26 10.70 28.55
CA GLY A 332 -3.03 12.11 28.31
C GLY A 332 -4.31 12.73 27.77
N GLU A 333 -5.18 13.19 28.67
CA GLU A 333 -5.89 14.44 28.38
C GLU A 333 -4.80 15.47 28.02
N LEU A 334 -4.70 15.82 26.73
CA LEU A 334 -3.87 16.94 26.32
C LEU A 334 -4.44 18.17 27.04
N GLN A 335 -3.66 18.71 27.98
CA GLN A 335 -3.89 20.06 28.48
C GLN A 335 -4.01 21.01 27.29
N PRO A 336 -5.01 21.89 27.27
CA PRO A 336 -5.18 22.85 26.18
C PRO A 336 -3.89 23.67 26.03
N ASP A 337 -3.36 23.67 24.81
CA ASP A 337 -2.11 24.33 24.45
C ASP A 337 -2.17 25.83 24.82
N HIS A 338 -1.46 26.23 25.89
CA HIS A 338 -1.33 27.64 26.30
C HIS A 338 -0.61 28.52 25.25
N ASN A 339 -0.18 27.95 24.12
CA ASN A 339 0.36 28.67 22.98
C ASN A 339 -0.68 29.14 21.96
N VAL A 340 -1.94 28.68 22.04
CA VAL A 340 -3.01 29.18 21.15
C VAL A 340 -3.37 30.62 21.50
N GLU A 341 -3.39 30.99 22.78
CA GLU A 341 -3.69 32.36 23.21
C GLU A 341 -2.57 33.34 22.86
N LYS A 342 -1.29 32.94 22.99
CA LYS A 342 -0.14 33.76 22.55
C LYS A 342 -0.14 33.98 21.03
N ASN A 343 -0.42 32.95 20.25
CA ASN A 343 -0.49 33.07 18.79
C ASN A 343 -1.72 33.87 18.32
N LYS A 344 -2.82 33.85 19.08
CA LYS A 344 -4.00 34.70 18.82
C LYS A 344 -3.73 36.17 19.14
N SER A 345 -2.98 36.44 20.21
CA SER A 345 -2.53 37.78 20.61
C SER A 345 -1.59 38.40 19.57
N MET A 346 -0.60 37.64 19.07
CA MET A 346 0.33 38.12 18.04
C MET A 346 -0.35 38.38 16.68
N ARG A 347 -1.37 37.59 16.30
CA ARG A 347 -2.15 37.84 15.08
C ARG A 347 -3.01 39.10 15.19
N ALA A 348 -3.63 39.34 16.34
CA ALA A 348 -4.42 40.55 16.59
C ALA A 348 -3.56 41.83 16.61
N GLU A 349 -2.32 41.75 17.10
CA GLU A 349 -1.36 42.87 17.04
C GLU A 349 -0.87 43.15 15.61
N LEU A 350 -0.73 42.12 14.77
CA LEU A 350 -0.27 42.28 13.39
C LEU A 350 -1.35 42.86 12.46
N ASP A 351 -2.62 42.48 12.68
CA ASP A 351 -3.76 43.01 11.91
C ASP A 351 -4.09 44.48 12.23
N ALA A 352 -3.67 44.98 13.40
CA ALA A 352 -3.83 46.39 13.78
C ALA A 352 -2.84 47.34 13.08
N VAL A 353 -1.76 46.83 12.49
CA VAL A 353 -0.69 47.62 11.86
C VAL A 353 -0.93 47.87 10.37
N ILE A 354 -1.89 47.18 9.74
CA ILE A 354 -2.22 47.36 8.33
C ILE A 354 -3.47 48.24 8.20
N GLN A 355 -3.27 49.56 8.10
CA GLN A 355 -4.31 50.49 7.65
C GLN A 355 -4.29 50.56 6.11
N PRO A 356 -5.35 50.14 5.39
CA PRO A 356 -5.41 50.27 3.95
C PRO A 356 -5.62 51.75 3.56
N THR A 357 -4.73 52.28 2.72
CA THR A 357 -4.88 53.62 2.14
C THR A 357 -6.03 53.62 1.12
N PRO A 358 -6.98 54.56 1.19
CA PRO A 358 -8.09 54.60 0.24
C PRO A 358 -7.61 55.13 -1.12
N ILE A 359 -7.87 54.36 -2.17
CA ILE A 359 -7.69 54.78 -3.56
C ILE A 359 -8.89 55.67 -3.92
N GLN A 360 -8.65 56.95 -4.21
CA GLN A 360 -9.65 57.86 -4.75
C GLN A 360 -9.93 57.53 -6.22
N ALA A 361 -11.21 57.63 -6.58
CA ALA A 361 -11.81 57.27 -7.87
C ALA A 361 -11.42 58.20 -9.02
#